data_AF-A0A2L2XHX1-F1
#
_entry.id   AF-A0A2L2XHX1-F1
#
_cell.length_a   1.000
_cell.length_b   1.000
_cell.length_c   1.000
_cell.angle_alpha   90.00
_cell.angle_beta   90.00
_cell.angle_gamma   90.00
#
_symmetry.space_group_name_H-M   'P 1'
#
loop_
_entity.id
_entity.type
_entity.pdbx_description
1 polymer ?
#
loop_
_entity_poly.entity_id
_entity_poly.type
_entity_poly.pdbx_seq_one_letter_code
_entity_poly.pdbx_strand_id
1 'polypeptide(L)'
;MAREQRVHYPGAVYHVIARGNNKDPILASAMEKNYYLGLVRKYKERFSFKLYGYVIMDNHVHILLEVGKEPLSKIMQGIQQSYTQWYNSNHQRVGHVFQQRYKAVLCDKDSYLLILLKYIHGNPIRAGITETLNYQWSSHQDYLTGTSSLVDVSFYLGVLCDKIDIAINRYRQFMEDQNPLDIEENRLGKYPEKESAHQNRESESRDLQISLDDLIRVVVEILGITDEWLHSLKSRNRKIVTARNIIVHLTIKHDIARRATLMEKLNLTPYQVSRGYYAAWEKDESRSLIKAIEEMQ
;
A
#
# COMPACT_ATOMS: atom_id res chain seq x y z
N MET A 1 -10.80 22.44 20.91
CA MET A 1 -11.36 21.12 21.29
C MET A 1 -10.23 20.19 21.69
N ALA A 2 -10.42 19.42 22.77
CA ALA A 2 -9.54 18.31 23.10
C ALA A 2 -9.57 17.31 21.95
N ARG A 3 -8.38 16.92 21.46
CA ARG A 3 -8.27 15.95 20.38
C ARG A 3 -8.20 14.56 20.98
N GLU A 4 -8.82 13.60 20.32
CA GLU A 4 -8.72 12.19 20.68
C GLU A 4 -7.25 11.77 20.83
N GLN A 5 -6.97 10.99 21.87
CA GLN A 5 -5.66 10.40 22.05
C GLN A 5 -5.41 9.43 20.89
N ARG A 6 -4.24 9.54 20.28
CA ARG A 6 -3.82 8.55 19.30
C ARG A 6 -3.56 7.24 20.05
N VAL A 7 -4.23 6.18 19.63
CA VAL A 7 -3.90 4.82 20.04
C VAL A 7 -2.42 4.60 19.78
N HIS A 8 -1.69 4.04 20.75
CA HIS A 8 -0.27 3.72 20.60
C HIS A 8 0.01 2.36 21.24
N TYR A 9 0.71 1.52 20.50
CA TYR A 9 1.32 0.30 20.99
C TYR A 9 2.55 -0.01 20.12
N PRO A 10 3.60 -0.66 20.69
CA PRO A 10 4.73 -1.11 19.90
C PRO A 10 4.30 -2.00 18.75
N GLY A 11 4.81 -1.73 17.56
CA GLY A 11 4.44 -2.43 16.34
C GLY A 11 3.21 -1.87 15.62
N ALA A 12 2.59 -0.79 16.11
CA ALA A 12 1.52 -0.09 15.40
C ALA A 12 2.06 0.57 14.12
N VAL A 13 1.34 0.43 13.01
CA VAL A 13 1.70 1.01 11.71
C VAL A 13 0.84 2.25 11.45
N TYR A 14 1.46 3.30 10.94
CA TYR A 14 0.77 4.54 10.61
C TYR A 14 1.10 5.00 9.21
N HIS A 15 0.07 5.45 8.52
CA HIS A 15 0.21 6.36 7.40
C HIS A 15 0.14 7.79 7.90
N VAL A 16 1.27 8.47 7.75
CA VAL A 16 1.51 9.83 8.21
C VAL A 16 1.50 10.77 7.02
N ILE A 17 0.78 11.89 7.15
CA ILE A 17 0.78 12.97 6.15
C ILE A 17 1.09 14.29 6.85
N ALA A 18 2.14 14.96 6.40
CA ALA A 18 2.50 16.31 6.84
C ALA A 18 2.51 17.25 5.64
N ARG A 19 1.80 18.39 5.76
CA ARG A 19 1.56 19.35 4.68
C ARG A 19 1.99 20.75 5.10
N GLY A 20 2.58 21.50 4.18
CA GLY A 20 2.97 22.88 4.34
C GLY A 20 1.78 23.78 4.68
N ASN A 21 2.03 24.80 5.49
CA ASN A 21 1.01 25.79 5.81
C ASN A 21 0.51 26.47 4.54
N ASN A 22 -0.79 26.73 4.43
CA ASN A 22 -1.41 27.25 3.20
C ASN A 22 -1.15 26.43 1.91
N LYS A 23 -0.80 25.14 2.03
CA LYS A 23 -0.31 24.30 0.92
C LYS A 23 0.98 24.84 0.28
N ASP A 24 1.75 25.66 0.99
CA ASP A 24 3.04 26.18 0.55
C ASP A 24 3.97 25.02 0.14
N PRO A 25 4.74 25.18 -0.95
CA PRO A 25 5.67 24.17 -1.43
C PRO A 25 6.96 24.16 -0.60
N ILE A 26 6.83 23.81 0.69
CA ILE A 26 7.94 23.82 1.65
C ILE A 26 9.04 22.82 1.31
N LEU A 27 8.77 21.85 0.43
CA LEU A 27 9.66 20.77 -0.01
C LEU A 27 9.90 20.84 -1.53
N ALA A 28 9.91 22.03 -2.14
CA ALA A 28 10.04 22.20 -3.59
C ALA A 28 11.41 21.73 -4.13
N SER A 29 12.49 22.07 -3.45
CA SER A 29 13.86 21.84 -3.91
C SER A 29 14.43 20.50 -3.46
N ALA A 30 15.41 20.00 -4.20
CA ALA A 30 16.17 18.81 -3.80
C ALA A 30 16.85 18.97 -2.42
N MET A 31 17.26 20.19 -2.07
CA MET A 31 17.86 20.50 -0.77
C MET A 31 16.86 20.27 0.36
N GLU A 32 15.63 20.79 0.24
CA GLU A 32 14.58 20.59 1.25
C GLU A 32 14.19 19.12 1.38
N LYS A 33 14.00 18.42 0.25
CA LYS A 33 13.62 17.01 0.25
C LYS A 33 14.72 16.13 0.85
N ASN A 34 15.98 16.36 0.50
CA ASN A 34 17.12 15.66 1.10
C ASN A 34 17.26 15.94 2.60
N TYR A 35 17.11 17.19 3.02
CA TYR A 35 17.17 17.54 4.44
C TYR A 35 16.06 16.82 5.23
N TYR A 36 14.84 16.79 4.70
CA TYR A 36 13.74 16.07 5.31
C TYR A 36 14.03 14.56 5.42
N LEU A 37 14.53 13.91 4.36
CA LEU A 37 14.95 12.50 4.40
C LEU A 37 16.08 12.24 5.41
N GLY A 38 17.03 13.18 5.53
CA GLY A 38 18.08 13.14 6.54
C GLY A 38 17.52 13.17 7.96
N LEU A 39 16.48 13.96 8.22
CA LEU A 39 15.77 13.94 9.50
C LEU A 39 15.05 12.62 9.74
N VAL A 40 14.35 12.08 8.73
CA VAL A 40 13.71 10.76 8.84
C VAL A 40 14.74 9.69 9.21
N ARG A 41 15.92 9.68 8.56
CA ARG A 41 17.03 8.78 8.89
C ARG A 41 17.52 8.96 10.31
N LYS A 42 17.86 10.19 10.71
CA LYS A 42 18.34 10.52 12.06
C LYS A 42 17.37 10.03 13.14
N TYR A 43 16.08 10.25 12.95
CA TYR A 43 15.07 9.83 13.92
C TYR A 43 14.75 8.34 13.85
N LYS A 44 14.91 7.71 12.68
CA LYS A 44 14.85 6.25 12.53
C LYS A 44 15.95 5.57 13.34
N GLU A 45 17.18 6.05 13.23
CA GLU A 45 18.32 5.56 14.01
C GLU A 45 18.10 5.78 15.52
N ARG A 46 17.65 6.98 15.90
CA ARG A 46 17.43 7.35 17.31
C ARG A 46 16.33 6.55 18.00
N PHE A 47 15.23 6.27 17.32
CA PHE A 47 14.04 5.67 17.92
C PHE A 47 13.73 4.26 17.43
N SER A 48 14.55 3.73 16.53
CA SER A 48 14.48 2.36 16.01
C SER A 48 13.08 1.98 15.48
N PHE A 49 12.39 2.92 14.83
CA PHE A 49 11.15 2.64 14.13
C PHE A 49 11.43 2.01 12.76
N LYS A 50 10.47 1.30 12.17
CA LYS A 50 10.59 0.80 10.79
C LYS A 50 9.92 1.76 9.83
N LEU A 51 10.58 2.05 8.72
CA LEU A 51 10.06 2.86 7.64
C LEU A 51 9.73 1.94 6.48
N TYR A 52 8.48 1.92 6.07
CA TYR A 52 7.95 1.01 5.08
C TYR A 52 7.76 1.64 3.71
N GLY A 53 7.53 2.94 3.67
CA GLY A 53 7.56 3.64 2.39
C GLY A 53 7.37 5.12 2.60
N TYR A 54 7.75 5.88 1.59
CA TYR A 54 7.51 7.32 1.58
C TYR A 54 7.31 7.84 0.17
N VAL A 55 6.68 9.01 0.08
CA VAL A 55 6.83 9.93 -1.03
C VAL A 55 6.89 11.36 -0.51
N ILE A 56 7.80 12.17 -1.05
CA ILE A 56 7.96 13.58 -0.73
C ILE A 56 7.56 14.40 -1.95
N MET A 57 6.38 15.01 -1.88
CA MET A 57 5.91 15.97 -2.86
C MET A 57 6.29 17.39 -2.43
N ASP A 58 6.01 18.38 -3.27
CA ASP A 58 6.50 19.75 -3.05
C ASP A 58 5.86 20.43 -1.83
N ASN A 59 4.60 20.17 -1.54
CA ASN A 59 3.90 20.78 -0.40
C ASN A 59 3.51 19.79 0.69
N HIS A 60 3.74 18.49 0.52
CA HIS A 60 3.45 17.50 1.55
C HIS A 60 4.24 16.20 1.38
N VAL A 61 4.28 15.42 2.45
CA VAL A 61 4.87 14.08 2.49
C VAL A 61 3.86 13.04 2.90
N HIS A 62 4.00 11.84 2.37
CA HIS A 62 3.33 10.64 2.84
C HIS A 62 4.39 9.66 3.34
N ILE A 63 4.21 9.15 4.56
CA ILE A 63 5.16 8.24 5.20
C ILE A 63 4.39 7.06 5.79
N LEU A 64 4.78 5.83 5.45
CA LEU A 64 4.29 4.62 6.08
C LEU A 64 5.36 4.12 7.06
N LEU A 65 5.06 4.10 8.35
CA LEU A 65 6.03 3.70 9.36
C LEU A 65 5.41 2.87 10.49
N GLU A 66 6.20 1.98 11.06
CA GLU A 66 5.86 1.20 12.26
C GLU A 66 6.64 1.71 13.46
N VAL A 67 5.91 2.08 14.51
CA VAL A 67 6.54 2.56 15.74
C VAL A 67 7.10 1.42 16.57
N GLY A 68 8.27 1.65 17.19
CA GLY A 68 8.84 0.78 18.21
C GLY A 68 8.31 1.13 19.60
N LYS A 69 9.23 1.27 20.57
CA LYS A 69 8.91 1.67 21.95
C LYS A 69 8.36 3.11 22.02
N GLU A 70 8.91 4.00 21.21
CA GLU A 70 8.57 5.42 21.26
C GLU A 70 7.31 5.72 20.45
N PRO A 71 6.44 6.62 20.94
CA PRO A 71 5.22 6.96 20.24
C PRO A 71 5.47 7.79 18.99
N LEU A 72 4.56 7.64 18.01
CA LEU A 72 4.60 8.39 16.77
C LEU A 72 4.71 9.91 16.99
N SER A 73 4.08 10.42 18.05
CA SER A 73 4.14 11.84 18.44
C SER A 73 5.55 12.32 18.69
N LYS A 74 6.39 11.53 19.38
CA LYS A 74 7.77 11.89 19.69
C LYS A 74 8.64 11.87 18.44
N ILE A 75 8.44 10.86 17.58
CA ILE A 75 9.14 10.73 16.28
C ILE A 75 8.84 11.96 15.41
N MET A 76 7.55 12.22 15.16
CA MET A 76 7.13 13.29 14.27
C MET A 76 7.35 14.69 14.85
N GLN A 77 7.27 14.88 16.17
CA GLN A 77 7.66 16.13 16.81
C GLN A 77 9.12 16.46 16.51
N GLY A 78 10.01 15.50 16.67
CA GLY A 78 11.43 15.68 16.38
C GLY A 78 11.69 16.06 14.92
N ILE A 79 11.09 15.32 13.98
CA ILE A 79 11.23 15.58 12.54
C ILE A 79 10.67 16.97 12.19
N GLN A 80 9.42 17.27 12.54
CA GLN A 80 8.77 18.52 12.15
C GLN A 80 9.40 19.75 12.79
N GLN A 81 9.81 19.66 14.07
CA GLN A 81 10.46 20.77 14.77
C GLN A 81 11.82 21.08 14.16
N SER A 82 12.65 20.05 13.94
CA SER A 82 13.98 20.23 13.32
C SER A 82 13.84 20.82 11.91
N TYR A 83 12.89 20.31 11.13
CA TYR A 83 12.63 20.80 9.79
C TYR A 83 12.16 22.26 9.78
N THR A 84 11.22 22.61 10.67
CA THR A 84 10.69 23.98 10.79
C THR A 84 11.79 24.97 11.13
N GLN A 85 12.67 24.64 12.09
CA GLN A 85 13.78 25.49 12.49
C GLN A 85 14.76 25.72 11.33
N TRP A 86 15.16 24.65 10.66
CA TRP A 86 16.04 24.71 9.51
C TRP A 86 15.43 25.49 8.34
N TYR A 87 14.18 25.21 7.98
CA TYR A 87 13.49 25.87 6.88
C TYR A 87 13.37 27.37 7.12
N ASN A 88 12.93 27.78 8.32
CA ASN A 88 12.80 29.19 8.70
C ASN A 88 14.16 29.91 8.68
N SER A 89 15.22 29.28 9.19
CA SER A 89 16.57 29.84 9.15
C SER A 89 17.07 30.04 7.71
N ASN A 90 16.87 29.05 6.84
CA ASN A 90 17.35 29.10 5.45
C ASN A 90 16.56 30.06 4.57
N HIS A 91 15.28 30.28 4.88
CA HIS A 91 14.40 31.16 4.09
C HIS A 91 14.19 32.53 4.74
N GLN A 92 14.89 32.83 5.84
CA GLN A 92 14.70 34.07 6.62
C GLN A 92 13.23 34.32 7.00
N ARG A 93 12.51 33.23 7.30
CA ARG A 93 11.08 33.24 7.67
C ARG A 93 10.92 33.05 9.17
N VAL A 94 9.76 33.47 9.66
CA VAL A 94 9.28 33.16 11.02
C VAL A 94 7.89 32.54 10.95
N GLY A 95 7.48 31.84 12.01
CA GLY A 95 6.15 31.26 12.13
C GLY A 95 6.06 29.79 11.67
N HIS A 96 4.83 29.37 11.38
CA HIS A 96 4.51 27.97 11.10
C HIS A 96 4.87 27.56 9.66
N VAL A 97 5.66 26.50 9.54
CA VAL A 97 6.01 25.87 8.25
C VAL A 97 4.98 24.81 7.85
N PHE A 98 4.49 24.02 8.80
CA PHE A 98 3.42 23.04 8.56
C PHE A 98 2.05 23.61 8.92
N GLN A 99 1.01 23.23 8.17
CA GLN A 99 -0.37 23.72 8.36
C GLN A 99 -0.92 23.35 9.74
N GLN A 100 -0.63 22.14 10.18
CA GLN A 100 -1.02 21.60 11.47
C GLN A 100 -0.05 20.49 11.85
N ARG A 101 -0.28 19.85 13.00
CA ARG A 101 0.33 18.55 13.28
C ARG A 101 0.03 17.59 12.13
N TYR A 102 0.97 16.69 11.86
CA TYR A 102 0.75 15.59 10.93
C TYR A 102 -0.58 14.84 11.19
N LYS A 103 -1.23 14.44 10.10
CA LYS A 103 -2.31 13.44 10.13
C LYS A 103 -1.68 12.06 10.27
N ALA A 104 -2.31 11.19 11.04
CA ALA A 104 -1.87 9.82 11.23
C ALA A 104 -3.09 8.90 11.20
N VAL A 105 -3.09 7.96 10.26
CA VAL A 105 -4.09 6.90 10.16
C VAL A 105 -3.43 5.62 10.67
N LEU A 106 -4.04 4.96 11.66
CA LEU A 106 -3.61 3.65 12.12
C LEU A 106 -3.94 2.62 11.03
N CYS A 107 -2.97 1.79 10.67
CA CYS A 107 -3.10 0.81 9.61
C CYS A 107 -2.93 -0.61 10.17
N ASP A 108 -3.77 -1.52 9.70
CA ASP A 108 -3.63 -2.94 10.01
C ASP A 108 -2.40 -3.54 9.32
N LYS A 109 -1.73 -4.47 9.99
CA LYS A 109 -0.53 -5.16 9.49
C LYS A 109 -0.84 -6.28 8.52
N ASP A 110 -1.56 -5.96 7.45
CA ASP A 110 -2.07 -6.96 6.52
C ASP A 110 -1.93 -6.55 5.05
N SER A 111 -2.64 -7.24 4.15
CA SER A 111 -2.63 -6.98 2.71
C SER A 111 -3.01 -5.56 2.32
N TYR A 112 -3.72 -4.85 3.18
CA TYR A 112 -4.05 -3.44 3.01
C TYR A 112 -2.80 -2.58 2.86
N LEU A 113 -1.67 -2.98 3.45
CA LEU A 113 -0.44 -2.20 3.43
C LEU A 113 0.25 -2.17 2.06
N LEU A 114 0.14 -3.23 1.26
CA LEU A 114 0.63 -3.20 -0.12
C LEU A 114 -0.18 -2.20 -0.95
N ILE A 115 -1.50 -2.22 -0.79
CA ILE A 115 -2.42 -1.27 -1.43
C ILE A 115 -2.10 0.17 -1.03
N LEU A 116 -1.85 0.39 0.26
CA LEU A 116 -1.44 1.69 0.78
C LEU A 116 -0.06 2.12 0.27
N LEU A 117 0.88 1.21 0.12
CA LEU A 117 2.19 1.49 -0.47
C LEU A 117 2.06 1.92 -1.94
N LYS A 118 1.22 1.22 -2.72
CA LYS A 118 0.84 1.61 -4.09
C LYS A 118 0.20 2.99 -4.14
N TYR A 119 -0.73 3.27 -3.23
CA TYR A 119 -1.30 4.60 -3.09
C TYR A 119 -0.20 5.64 -2.84
N ILE A 120 0.66 5.42 -1.84
CA ILE A 120 1.76 6.32 -1.46
C ILE A 120 2.64 6.61 -2.68
N HIS A 121 3.17 5.58 -3.35
CA HIS A 121 4.06 5.72 -4.50
C HIS A 121 3.37 6.33 -5.73
N GLY A 122 2.05 6.15 -5.87
CA GLY A 122 1.24 6.71 -6.95
C GLY A 122 0.76 8.15 -6.73
N ASN A 123 0.97 8.76 -5.55
CA ASN A 123 0.53 10.15 -5.30
C ASN A 123 1.11 11.16 -6.32
N PRO A 124 2.38 11.09 -6.74
CA PRO A 124 2.91 11.99 -7.77
C PRO A 124 2.15 11.91 -9.10
N ILE A 125 1.70 10.72 -9.50
CA ILE A 125 0.88 10.54 -10.71
C ILE A 125 -0.49 11.16 -10.51
N ARG A 126 -1.15 10.87 -9.38
CA ARG A 126 -2.47 11.43 -9.04
C ARG A 126 -2.46 12.95 -8.96
N ALA A 127 -1.34 13.54 -8.55
CA ALA A 127 -1.15 14.99 -8.47
C ALA A 127 -0.71 15.63 -9.80
N GLY A 128 -0.53 14.83 -10.87
CA GLY A 128 -0.07 15.33 -12.18
C GLY A 128 1.38 15.80 -12.21
N ILE A 129 2.21 15.38 -11.24
CA ILE A 129 3.64 15.76 -11.16
C ILE A 129 4.48 14.91 -12.12
N THR A 130 4.09 13.67 -12.37
CA THR A 130 4.78 12.71 -13.24
C THR A 130 3.77 11.77 -13.88
N GLU A 131 4.10 11.23 -15.04
CA GLU A 131 3.27 10.22 -15.73
C GLU A 131 3.58 8.79 -15.26
N THR A 132 4.70 8.59 -14.55
CA THR A 132 5.21 7.27 -14.16
C THR A 132 5.51 7.19 -12.66
N LEU A 133 5.57 5.96 -12.13
CA LEU A 133 5.98 5.70 -10.75
C LEU A 133 7.46 5.98 -10.48
N ASN A 134 8.25 6.27 -11.53
CA ASN A 134 9.66 6.61 -11.43
C ASN A 134 9.85 8.06 -10.95
N TYR A 135 9.38 8.34 -9.74
CA TYR A 135 9.56 9.61 -9.06
C TYR A 135 10.70 9.52 -8.06
N GLN A 136 11.75 10.31 -8.26
CA GLN A 136 13.01 10.23 -7.49
C GLN A 136 12.83 10.42 -5.97
N TRP A 137 11.77 11.11 -5.54
CA TRP A 137 11.49 11.40 -4.13
C TRP A 137 10.46 10.45 -3.53
N SER A 138 10.39 9.24 -4.08
CA SER A 138 9.55 8.13 -3.62
C SER A 138 10.43 6.94 -3.29
N SER A 139 10.04 6.15 -2.30
CA SER A 139 10.71 4.88 -2.02
C SER A 139 10.36 3.77 -3.01
N HIS A 140 9.68 4.06 -4.12
CA HIS A 140 9.36 3.06 -5.14
C HIS A 140 10.60 2.34 -5.66
N GLN A 141 11.68 3.09 -5.90
CA GLN A 141 12.93 2.52 -6.40
C GLN A 141 13.62 1.57 -5.41
N ASP A 142 13.50 1.84 -4.11
CA ASP A 142 14.01 0.93 -3.05
C ASP A 142 13.41 -0.49 -3.17
N TYR A 143 12.14 -0.58 -3.59
CA TYR A 143 11.45 -1.85 -3.79
C TYR A 143 11.81 -2.53 -5.11
N LEU A 144 12.10 -1.75 -6.16
CA LEU A 144 12.54 -2.29 -7.45
C LEU A 144 13.96 -2.86 -7.40
N THR A 145 14.82 -2.34 -6.53
CA THR A 145 16.17 -2.87 -6.28
C THR A 145 16.22 -3.92 -5.18
N GLY A 146 15.17 -4.01 -4.36
CA GLY A 146 15.11 -4.91 -3.20
C GLY A 146 16.02 -4.52 -2.04
N THR A 147 16.61 -3.33 -2.07
CA THR A 147 17.56 -2.85 -1.06
C THR A 147 17.41 -1.35 -0.80
N SER A 148 17.55 -0.95 0.46
CA SER A 148 17.53 0.46 0.86
C SER A 148 18.33 0.69 2.13
N SER A 149 18.96 1.87 2.21
CA SER A 149 19.59 2.34 3.44
C SER A 149 18.60 2.97 4.43
N LEU A 150 17.38 3.29 3.97
CA LEU A 150 16.40 4.02 4.76
C LEU A 150 15.10 3.23 4.96
N VAL A 151 14.70 2.43 3.98
CA VAL A 151 13.39 1.73 3.95
C VAL A 151 13.55 0.23 4.23
N ASP A 152 12.69 -0.32 5.09
CA ASP A 152 12.68 -1.74 5.45
C ASP A 152 11.88 -2.56 4.43
N VAL A 153 12.39 -2.62 3.19
CA VAL A 153 11.72 -3.26 2.05
C VAL A 153 11.53 -4.76 2.21
N SER A 154 12.42 -5.44 2.95
CA SER A 154 12.41 -6.89 3.14
C SER A 154 11.11 -7.42 3.73
N PHE A 155 10.46 -6.64 4.60
CA PHE A 155 9.20 -7.06 5.22
C PHE A 155 8.11 -7.31 4.16
N TYR A 156 7.84 -6.35 3.28
CA TYR A 156 6.78 -6.50 2.27
C TYR A 156 7.19 -7.29 1.06
N LEU A 157 8.47 -7.24 0.67
CA LEU A 157 8.95 -8.15 -0.36
C LEU A 157 8.79 -9.60 0.12
N GLY A 158 9.07 -9.90 1.39
CA GLY A 158 8.79 -11.20 2.01
C GLY A 158 7.30 -11.57 2.02
N VAL A 159 6.41 -10.60 2.24
CA VAL A 159 4.95 -10.82 2.10
C VAL A 159 4.60 -11.27 0.68
N LEU A 160 5.26 -10.72 -0.35
CA LEU A 160 5.02 -11.12 -1.73
C LEU A 160 5.66 -12.47 -2.06
N CYS A 161 6.92 -12.71 -1.70
CA CYS A 161 7.61 -13.98 -1.89
C CYS A 161 8.86 -14.08 -1.02
N ASP A 162 9.23 -15.30 -0.61
CA ASP A 162 10.47 -15.52 0.15
C ASP A 162 11.73 -15.34 -0.72
N LYS A 163 11.61 -15.54 -2.05
CA LYS A 163 12.69 -15.31 -3.00
C LYS A 163 12.64 -13.87 -3.51
N ILE A 164 13.71 -13.11 -3.25
CA ILE A 164 13.77 -11.67 -3.50
C ILE A 164 13.50 -11.29 -4.97
N ASP A 165 14.08 -12.00 -5.93
CA ASP A 165 13.88 -11.71 -7.37
C ASP A 165 12.41 -11.87 -7.79
N ILE A 166 11.74 -12.89 -7.26
CA ILE A 166 10.32 -13.14 -7.49
C ILE A 166 9.47 -12.07 -6.79
N ALA A 167 9.83 -11.71 -5.56
CA ALA A 167 9.15 -10.65 -4.81
C ALA A 167 9.20 -9.30 -5.52
N ILE A 168 10.36 -8.92 -6.05
CA ILE A 168 10.55 -7.68 -6.82
C ILE A 168 9.67 -7.70 -8.07
N ASN A 169 9.64 -8.82 -8.81
CA ASN A 169 8.79 -8.96 -9.99
C ASN A 169 7.30 -8.86 -9.65
N ARG A 170 6.86 -9.48 -8.54
CA ARG A 170 5.49 -9.37 -8.04
C ARG A 170 5.14 -7.95 -7.63
N TYR A 171 6.06 -7.25 -6.98
CA TYR A 171 5.89 -5.86 -6.61
C TYR A 171 5.71 -4.98 -7.86
N ARG A 172 6.53 -5.20 -8.90
CA ARG A 172 6.41 -4.47 -10.17
C ARG A 172 5.05 -4.70 -10.82
N GLN A 173 4.64 -5.95 -10.97
CA GLN A 173 3.33 -6.30 -11.53
C GLN A 173 2.17 -5.68 -10.74
N PHE A 174 2.25 -5.73 -9.41
CA PHE A 174 1.24 -5.11 -8.55
C PHE A 174 1.13 -3.59 -8.74
N MET A 175 2.28 -2.93 -8.92
CA MET A 175 2.32 -1.49 -9.15
C MET A 175 1.76 -1.10 -10.51
N GLU A 176 1.93 -1.94 -11.54
CA GLU A 176 1.44 -1.72 -12.91
C GLU A 176 -0.05 -2.06 -13.08
N ASP A 177 -0.59 -2.95 -12.24
CA ASP A 177 -2.00 -3.36 -12.25
C ASP A 177 -2.94 -2.14 -12.26
N GLN A 178 -3.82 -2.01 -13.26
CA GLN A 178 -4.72 -0.87 -13.38
C GLN A 178 -5.98 -1.00 -12.52
N ASN A 179 -6.19 -2.14 -11.85
CA ASN A 179 -7.39 -2.34 -11.06
C ASN A 179 -7.57 -1.23 -10.02
N PRO A 180 -8.74 -0.55 -10.00
CA PRO A 180 -9.00 0.52 -9.06
C PRO A 180 -8.82 0.01 -7.63
N LEU A 181 -8.14 0.82 -6.83
CA LEU A 181 -7.91 0.50 -5.43
C LEU A 181 -9.24 0.66 -4.69
N ASP A 182 -9.90 -0.47 -4.40
CA ASP A 182 -11.04 -0.54 -3.48
C ASP A 182 -10.57 -0.19 -2.06
N ILE A 183 -10.45 1.10 -1.77
CA ILE A 183 -10.10 1.61 -0.45
C ILE A 183 -11.14 2.66 -0.05
N GLU A 184 -11.74 2.47 1.11
CA GLU A 184 -12.48 3.55 1.78
C GLU A 184 -11.57 4.77 1.94
N GLU A 185 -11.92 5.91 1.36
CA GLU A 185 -11.07 7.11 1.35
C GLU A 185 -10.56 7.55 2.74
N ASN A 186 -11.32 7.24 3.79
CA ASN A 186 -10.96 7.49 5.17
C ASN A 186 -9.68 6.75 5.60
N ARG A 187 -9.43 5.55 5.05
CA ARG A 187 -8.25 4.73 5.34
C ARG A 187 -7.00 5.20 4.59
N LEU A 188 -7.15 6.05 3.56
CA LEU A 188 -6.05 6.67 2.82
C LEU A 188 -5.52 7.95 3.47
N GLY A 189 -6.19 8.42 4.51
CA GLY A 189 -5.77 9.62 5.23
C GLY A 189 -5.85 10.91 4.41
N LYS A 190 -6.55 10.97 3.28
CA LYS A 190 -6.63 12.19 2.43
C LYS A 190 -6.92 13.46 3.24
N TYR A 191 -6.28 14.57 2.87
CA TYR A 191 -6.77 15.89 3.26
C TYR A 191 -8.02 16.19 2.42
N PRO A 192 -9.08 16.82 2.95
CA PRO A 192 -10.22 17.20 2.14
C PRO A 192 -9.73 18.17 1.05
N GLU A 193 -9.70 17.71 -0.17
CA GLU A 193 -9.40 18.51 -1.35
C GLU A 193 -10.73 18.92 -1.98
N LYS A 194 -11.02 20.23 -1.98
CA LYS A 194 -11.97 20.77 -2.96
C LYS A 194 -11.24 20.80 -4.31
N GLU A 195 -11.68 19.90 -5.18
CA GLU A 195 -11.55 19.87 -6.65
C GLU A 195 -10.15 20.04 -7.27
N SER A 196 -9.69 18.95 -7.90
CA SER A 196 -9.24 19.01 -9.30
C SER A 196 -9.71 17.74 -10.02
N ALA A 197 -10.10 17.91 -11.28
CA ALA A 197 -10.88 16.98 -12.08
C ALA A 197 -10.25 15.59 -12.17
N HIS A 198 -10.93 14.59 -11.60
CA HIS A 198 -10.76 13.21 -12.04
C HIS A 198 -11.45 13.07 -13.40
N GLN A 199 -10.66 13.16 -14.47
CA GLN A 199 -11.06 12.55 -15.75
C GLN A 199 -11.10 11.05 -15.51
N ASN A 200 -12.32 10.51 -15.45
CA ASN A 200 -12.58 9.08 -15.50
C ASN A 200 -11.98 8.55 -16.82
N ARG A 201 -10.93 7.73 -16.72
CA ARG A 201 -10.57 6.81 -17.79
C ARG A 201 -11.39 5.56 -17.55
N GLU A 202 -12.45 5.39 -18.32
CA GLU A 202 -13.12 4.10 -18.49
C GLU A 202 -12.09 3.12 -19.05
N SER A 203 -11.70 2.11 -18.26
CA SER A 203 -10.88 1.01 -18.74
C SER A 203 -11.81 -0.08 -19.24
N GLU A 204 -11.75 -0.37 -20.55
CA GLU A 204 -12.35 -1.55 -21.16
C GLU A 204 -11.60 -2.82 -20.67
N SER A 205 -11.95 -3.35 -19.50
CA SER A 205 -11.73 -4.77 -19.20
C SER A 205 -12.92 -5.56 -19.71
N ARG A 206 -12.66 -6.69 -20.38
CA ARG A 206 -13.71 -7.68 -20.64
C ARG A 206 -14.05 -8.31 -19.28
N ASP A 207 -15.03 -7.74 -18.61
CA ASP A 207 -15.40 -8.16 -17.28
C ASP A 207 -16.01 -9.56 -17.32
N LEU A 208 -15.45 -10.46 -16.51
CA LEU A 208 -16.05 -11.76 -16.27
C LEU A 208 -17.39 -11.54 -15.55
N GLN A 209 -18.51 -11.60 -16.28
CA GLN A 209 -19.86 -11.48 -15.70
C GLN A 209 -20.27 -12.80 -15.02
N ILE A 210 -19.60 -13.14 -13.93
CA ILE A 210 -19.92 -14.28 -13.07
C ILE A 210 -20.08 -13.80 -11.63
N SER A 211 -21.00 -14.40 -10.87
CA SER A 211 -21.07 -14.13 -9.44
C SER A 211 -19.91 -14.80 -8.70
N LEU A 212 -19.54 -14.28 -7.52
CA LEU A 212 -18.53 -14.95 -6.67
C LEU A 212 -18.93 -16.38 -6.32
N ASP A 213 -20.22 -16.66 -6.12
CA ASP A 213 -20.73 -18.01 -5.85
C ASP A 213 -20.53 -18.95 -7.04
N ASP A 214 -20.84 -18.48 -8.25
CA ASP A 214 -20.71 -19.28 -9.45
C ASP A 214 -19.23 -19.50 -9.80
N LEU A 215 -18.37 -18.50 -9.58
CA LEU A 215 -16.92 -18.65 -9.72
C LEU A 215 -16.39 -19.73 -8.77
N ILE A 216 -16.82 -19.71 -7.50
CA ILE A 216 -16.44 -20.74 -6.53
C ILE A 216 -16.88 -22.11 -7.02
N ARG A 217 -18.13 -22.26 -7.46
CA ARG A 217 -18.67 -23.53 -7.99
C ARG A 217 -17.85 -24.07 -9.17
N VAL A 218 -17.58 -23.24 -10.16
CA VAL A 218 -16.79 -23.60 -11.35
C VAL A 218 -15.39 -24.10 -10.94
N VAL A 219 -14.69 -23.36 -10.07
CA VAL A 219 -13.35 -23.75 -9.63
C VAL A 219 -13.36 -25.04 -8.80
N VAL A 220 -14.36 -25.22 -7.95
CA VAL A 220 -14.56 -26.42 -7.12
C VAL A 220 -14.82 -27.65 -8.00
N GLU A 221 -15.65 -27.52 -9.03
CA GLU A 221 -15.97 -28.57 -9.99
C GLU A 221 -14.76 -28.98 -10.83
N ILE A 222 -14.04 -28.01 -11.43
CA ILE A 222 -12.88 -28.29 -12.29
C ILE A 222 -11.76 -29.00 -11.49
N LEU A 223 -11.54 -28.61 -10.23
CA LEU A 223 -10.47 -29.18 -9.40
C LEU A 223 -10.88 -30.45 -8.65
N GLY A 224 -12.16 -30.83 -8.71
CA GLY A 224 -12.72 -31.99 -8.02
C GLY A 224 -12.53 -31.92 -6.50
N ILE A 225 -12.81 -30.75 -5.91
CA ILE A 225 -12.78 -30.53 -4.45
C ILE A 225 -14.20 -30.34 -3.92
N THR A 226 -14.39 -30.36 -2.61
CA THR A 226 -15.68 -30.03 -1.98
C THR A 226 -15.67 -28.61 -1.41
N ASP A 227 -16.85 -27.98 -1.36
CA ASP A 227 -17.03 -26.61 -0.87
C ASP A 227 -16.60 -26.47 0.60
N GLU A 228 -16.97 -27.43 1.45
CA GLU A 228 -16.56 -27.49 2.87
C GLU A 228 -15.03 -27.39 3.07
N TRP A 229 -14.27 -27.97 2.15
CA TRP A 229 -12.81 -27.97 2.21
C TRP A 229 -12.21 -26.61 1.84
N LEU A 230 -12.91 -25.84 1.00
CA LEU A 230 -12.51 -24.51 0.56
C LEU A 230 -12.54 -23.47 1.70
N HIS A 231 -13.34 -23.71 2.75
CA HIS A 231 -13.48 -22.82 3.92
C HIS A 231 -12.53 -23.17 5.09
N SER A 232 -11.75 -24.25 4.99
CA SER A 232 -10.85 -24.69 6.06
C SER A 232 -9.59 -23.81 6.19
N LEU A 233 -9.53 -22.95 7.20
CA LEU A 233 -8.41 -22.01 7.44
C LEU A 233 -7.01 -22.64 7.40
N LYS A 234 -6.87 -23.90 7.81
CA LYS A 234 -5.58 -24.58 8.03
C LYS A 234 -5.25 -25.67 7.00
N SER A 235 -6.02 -25.79 5.92
CA SER A 235 -5.74 -26.83 4.93
C SER A 235 -4.41 -26.61 4.22
N ARG A 236 -3.50 -27.60 4.34
CA ARG A 236 -2.23 -27.66 3.59
C ARG A 236 -2.35 -28.46 2.28
N ASN A 237 -3.56 -28.91 1.94
CA ASN A 237 -3.78 -29.63 0.70
C ASN A 237 -3.51 -28.71 -0.49
N ARG A 238 -2.61 -29.13 -1.37
CA ARG A 238 -2.20 -28.34 -2.54
C ARG A 238 -3.37 -27.94 -3.44
N LYS A 239 -4.37 -28.83 -3.63
CA LYS A 239 -5.54 -28.52 -4.47
C LYS A 239 -6.39 -27.39 -3.87
N ILE A 240 -6.59 -27.39 -2.56
CA ILE A 240 -7.38 -26.37 -1.85
C ILE A 240 -6.68 -25.01 -1.88
N VAL A 241 -5.35 -24.98 -1.70
CA VAL A 241 -4.56 -23.75 -1.82
C VAL A 241 -4.60 -23.22 -3.25
N THR A 242 -4.45 -24.09 -4.26
CA THR A 242 -4.56 -23.71 -5.66
C THR A 242 -5.95 -23.14 -5.99
N ALA A 243 -7.03 -23.79 -5.55
CA ALA A 243 -8.39 -23.32 -5.76
C ALA A 243 -8.61 -21.92 -5.17
N ARG A 244 -8.22 -21.72 -3.90
CA ARG A 244 -8.31 -20.41 -3.23
C ARG A 244 -7.54 -19.33 -3.98
N ASN A 245 -6.32 -19.64 -4.41
CA ASN A 245 -5.50 -18.67 -5.13
C ASN A 245 -6.15 -18.27 -6.45
N ILE A 246 -6.70 -19.24 -7.22
CA ILE A 246 -7.40 -18.98 -8.48
C ILE A 246 -8.65 -18.12 -8.25
N ILE A 247 -9.50 -18.47 -7.27
CA ILE A 247 -10.71 -17.70 -6.95
C ILE A 247 -10.33 -16.28 -6.53
N VAL A 248 -9.33 -16.13 -5.65
CA VAL A 248 -8.84 -14.82 -5.22
C VAL A 248 -8.32 -14.01 -6.41
N HIS A 249 -7.57 -14.65 -7.31
CA HIS A 249 -7.03 -14.01 -8.50
C HIS A 249 -8.13 -13.49 -9.43
N LEU A 250 -9.04 -14.37 -9.83
CA LEU A 250 -10.13 -14.02 -10.75
C LEU A 250 -11.08 -13.00 -10.13
N THR A 251 -11.38 -13.13 -8.83
CA THR A 251 -12.26 -12.18 -8.12
C THR A 251 -11.70 -10.76 -8.15
N ILE A 252 -10.41 -10.60 -7.86
CA ILE A 252 -9.76 -9.30 -7.82
C ILE A 252 -9.50 -8.77 -9.23
N LYS A 253 -9.10 -9.64 -10.18
CA LYS A 253 -8.75 -9.24 -11.54
C LYS A 253 -9.94 -8.68 -12.31
N HIS A 254 -11.12 -9.26 -12.12
CA HIS A 254 -12.37 -8.94 -12.84
C HIS A 254 -13.40 -8.21 -11.99
N ASP A 255 -12.99 -7.65 -10.85
CA ASP A 255 -13.85 -6.90 -9.93
C ASP A 255 -15.17 -7.62 -9.55
N ILE A 256 -15.14 -8.96 -9.45
CA ILE A 256 -16.34 -9.79 -9.21
C ILE A 256 -16.95 -9.53 -7.83
N ALA A 257 -16.11 -9.26 -6.83
CA ALA A 257 -16.54 -8.94 -5.48
C ALA A 257 -15.46 -8.18 -4.70
N ARG A 258 -15.90 -7.38 -3.72
CA ARG A 258 -15.02 -6.70 -2.78
C ARG A 258 -14.16 -7.70 -2.02
N ARG A 259 -12.92 -7.31 -1.71
CA ARG A 259 -11.97 -8.13 -0.93
C ARG A 259 -12.52 -8.55 0.44
N ALA A 260 -13.30 -7.69 1.10
CA ALA A 260 -13.95 -8.01 2.38
C ALA A 260 -14.93 -9.19 2.24
N THR A 261 -15.77 -9.16 1.19
CA THR A 261 -16.71 -10.25 0.87
C THR A 261 -15.97 -11.53 0.56
N LEU A 262 -14.88 -11.46 -0.22
CA LEU A 262 -14.03 -12.61 -0.53
C LEU A 262 -13.40 -13.24 0.73
N MET A 263 -12.90 -12.40 1.64
CA MET A 263 -12.30 -12.84 2.91
C MET A 263 -13.31 -13.55 3.81
N GLU A 264 -14.48 -12.95 3.98
CA GLU A 264 -15.58 -13.52 4.76
C GLU A 264 -16.02 -14.86 4.16
N LYS A 265 -16.25 -14.87 2.84
CA LYS A 265 -16.78 -16.04 2.13
C LYS A 265 -15.81 -17.21 2.16
N LEU A 266 -14.52 -16.98 1.89
CA LEU A 266 -13.53 -18.06 1.85
C LEU A 266 -12.86 -18.33 3.20
N ASN A 267 -13.26 -17.61 4.26
CA ASN A 267 -12.63 -17.65 5.58
C ASN A 267 -11.10 -17.46 5.47
N LEU A 268 -10.69 -16.39 4.77
CA LEU A 268 -9.29 -16.06 4.53
C LEU A 268 -8.85 -14.84 5.32
N THR A 269 -7.63 -14.90 5.84
CA THR A 269 -6.97 -13.72 6.37
C THR A 269 -6.59 -12.77 5.23
N PRO A 270 -6.48 -11.46 5.48
CA PRO A 270 -6.06 -10.52 4.45
C PRO A 270 -4.68 -10.88 3.87
N TYR A 271 -3.76 -11.39 4.70
CA TYR A 271 -2.47 -11.95 4.25
C TYR A 271 -2.63 -13.10 3.24
N GLN A 272 -3.53 -14.04 3.49
CA GLN A 272 -3.79 -15.16 2.57
C GLN A 272 -4.37 -14.68 1.24
N VAL A 273 -5.22 -13.65 1.24
CA VAL A 273 -5.74 -13.04 0.00
C VAL A 273 -4.60 -12.41 -0.81
N SER A 274 -3.73 -11.62 -0.18
CA SER A 274 -2.58 -11.05 -0.90
C SER A 274 -1.64 -12.11 -1.46
N ARG A 275 -1.24 -13.08 -0.64
CA ARG A 275 -0.38 -14.19 -1.09
C ARG A 275 -1.05 -14.97 -2.21
N GLY A 276 -2.34 -15.26 -2.08
CA GLY A 276 -3.09 -16.08 -3.01
C GLY A 276 -3.24 -15.44 -4.38
N TYR A 277 -3.53 -14.14 -4.43
CA TYR A 277 -3.63 -13.36 -5.67
C TYR A 277 -2.41 -13.53 -6.58
N TYR A 278 -1.20 -13.41 -6.01
CA TYR A 278 0.05 -13.55 -6.78
C TYR A 278 0.51 -15.00 -6.94
N ALA A 279 0.12 -15.90 -6.03
CA ALA A 279 0.48 -17.31 -6.11
C ALA A 279 -0.29 -18.07 -7.18
N ALA A 280 -1.48 -17.59 -7.58
CA ALA A 280 -2.29 -18.17 -8.65
C ALA A 280 -1.55 -18.20 -9.99
N TRP A 281 -0.63 -17.26 -10.23
CA TRP A 281 0.13 -17.17 -11.48
C TRP A 281 1.49 -17.89 -11.46
N GLU A 282 1.87 -18.57 -10.37
CA GLU A 282 3.18 -19.24 -10.29
C GLU A 282 3.21 -20.64 -10.93
N LYS A 283 2.05 -21.30 -11.04
CA LYS A 283 1.96 -22.67 -11.53
C LYS A 283 1.31 -22.70 -12.91
N ASP A 284 1.89 -23.43 -13.85
CA ASP A 284 1.31 -23.60 -15.19
C ASP A 284 -0.10 -24.17 -15.14
N GLU A 285 -0.35 -25.13 -14.25
CA GLU A 285 -1.68 -25.71 -14.02
C GLU A 285 -2.71 -24.64 -13.62
N SER A 286 -2.32 -23.67 -12.79
CA SER A 286 -3.21 -22.57 -12.37
C SER A 286 -3.43 -21.55 -13.49
N ARG A 287 -2.41 -21.26 -14.30
CA ARG A 287 -2.54 -20.37 -15.48
C ARG A 287 -3.46 -20.95 -16.55
N SER A 288 -3.32 -22.25 -16.83
CA SER A 288 -4.17 -22.93 -17.79
C SER A 288 -5.63 -22.94 -17.33
N LEU A 289 -5.88 -23.15 -16.03
CA LEU A 289 -7.23 -23.08 -15.47
C LEU A 289 -7.82 -21.67 -15.52
N ILE A 290 -7.02 -20.64 -15.17
CA ILE A 290 -7.45 -19.24 -15.23
C ILE A 290 -7.87 -18.88 -16.65
N LYS A 291 -7.06 -19.23 -17.65
CA LYS A 291 -7.40 -19.01 -19.07
C LYS A 291 -8.67 -19.75 -19.48
N ALA A 292 -8.79 -21.03 -19.11
CA ALA A 292 -9.98 -21.81 -19.42
C ALA A 292 -11.24 -21.18 -18.84
N ILE A 293 -11.21 -20.70 -17.60
CA ILE A 293 -12.36 -20.01 -16.97
C ILE A 293 -12.65 -18.67 -17.65
N GLU A 294 -11.62 -17.94 -18.07
CA GLU A 294 -11.77 -16.68 -18.81
C GLU A 294 -12.34 -16.88 -20.23
N GLU A 295 -12.12 -18.05 -20.83
CA GLU A 295 -12.61 -18.45 -22.16
C GLU A 295 -14.01 -19.11 -22.15
N MET A 296 -14.60 -19.35 -20.97
CA MET A 296 -15.95 -19.91 -20.85
C MET A 296 -17.08 -18.86 -21.07
N GLN A 297 -16.72 -17.64 -21.47
CA GLN A 297 -17.64 -16.58 -21.95
C GLN A 297 -17.82 -16.64 -23.46
#